data_AF-A0AAJ2CFP2-F1
#
_entry.id   AF-A0AAJ2CFP2-F1
#
_cell.length_a   1.000
_cell.length_b   1.000
_cell.length_c   1.000
_cell.angle_alpha   90.00
_cell.angle_beta   90.00
_cell.angle_gamma   90.00
#
_symmetry.space_group_name_H-M   'P 1'
#
loop_
_entity.id
_entity.type
_entity.pdbx_description
1 polymer ?
#
loop_
_entity_poly.entity_id
_entity_poly.type
_entity_poly.pdbx_seq_one_letter_code
_entity_poly.pdbx_strand_id
1 'polypeptide(L)'
;MKNINFGILLLLLSLLKFSTVTAQVQFETFSSFDKALVKAKKDKKLIFVQIASPSCVQCNDVGQKGLSSPALKEKFDINFISLSIKFDDEIYKQIITKTNLGSFSMGSLFLDNDGYVLQRLGSTSSSPIMYLEIADKAIALSKNNTLKELDMQYAKGERNKDLLKKLIQEKSAVNFETYHLVDEYINLNNINELSTIDNARLMIEQGLPLNGKARKILYALFTTKTIDSLFFTYSLEQRIKINSRVISSTRNIAKKDKDRNLAMQLSSFITSTYAKEYEKGRFYGQSYLNNFYKDIKDTTNFLQNAQSFCDYTLMSLSVDTLKKREEKERNTMFTQRRQSQGVNGITSFSYTSHYLKYAEELNNISFDFFKYTNDLEKLVKALKWSKRAIDIYEALSPDESIKQNSSMMDTYACLLYRLGKKDEAIEWETKAIDNFKKLGFNTSNLESTLNKIKTGVL
;
A
#
# COMPACT_ATOMS: atom_id res chain seq x y z
N MET A 1 -70.04 -23.92 18.97
CA MET A 1 -69.21 -22.75 18.61
C MET A 1 -67.77 -23.21 18.47
N LYS A 2 -67.06 -22.67 17.47
CA LYS A 2 -65.90 -23.26 16.79
C LYS A 2 -64.61 -23.24 17.63
N ASN A 3 -64.04 -24.42 17.90
CA ASN A 3 -62.63 -24.55 18.29
C ASN A 3 -61.79 -24.63 17.01
N ILE A 4 -61.30 -23.47 16.55
CA ILE A 4 -60.38 -23.40 15.41
C ILE A 4 -58.96 -23.67 15.91
N ASN A 5 -58.41 -24.78 15.40
CA ASN A 5 -57.00 -25.19 15.34
C ASN A 5 -55.95 -24.16 15.80
N PHE A 6 -55.56 -24.25 17.08
CA PHE A 6 -54.37 -23.60 17.63
C PHE A 6 -53.04 -24.23 17.13
N GLY A 7 -53.11 -25.37 16.43
CA GLY A 7 -51.95 -26.11 15.94
C GLY A 7 -51.34 -25.63 14.61
N ILE A 8 -52.04 -24.79 13.84
CA ILE A 8 -51.53 -24.31 12.53
C ILE A 8 -50.70 -23.02 12.67
N LEU A 9 -50.89 -22.25 13.76
CA LEU A 9 -50.12 -21.02 14.00
C LEU A 9 -48.70 -21.30 14.52
N LEU A 10 -48.47 -22.45 15.17
CA LEU A 10 -47.16 -22.85 15.70
C LEU A 10 -46.23 -23.51 14.66
N LEU A 11 -46.75 -23.94 13.51
CA LEU A 11 -45.96 -24.53 12.42
C LEU A 11 -45.50 -23.51 11.36
N LEU A 12 -46.01 -22.28 11.42
CA LEU A 12 -45.61 -21.16 10.54
C LEU A 12 -44.47 -20.31 11.13
N LEU A 13 -44.15 -20.45 12.41
CA LEU A 13 -43.06 -19.72 13.08
C LEU A 13 -41.69 -20.43 13.04
N SER A 14 -41.62 -21.68 12.57
CA SER A 14 -40.37 -22.46 12.50
C SER A 14 -39.61 -22.36 11.17
N LEU A 15 -40.05 -21.51 10.23
CA LEU A 15 -39.40 -21.32 8.91
C LEU A 15 -38.70 -19.97 8.74
N LEU A 16 -38.65 -19.12 9.76
CA LEU A 16 -37.72 -17.99 9.78
C LEU A 16 -36.32 -18.51 10.10
N LYS A 17 -35.67 -19.10 9.09
CA LYS A 17 -34.21 -19.10 9.05
C LYS A 17 -33.81 -17.62 9.03
N PHE A 18 -33.48 -17.07 10.18
CA PHE A 18 -32.68 -15.86 10.27
C PHE A 18 -31.31 -16.20 9.65
N SER A 19 -31.22 -16.21 8.32
CA SER A 19 -29.95 -15.94 7.67
C SER A 19 -29.58 -14.54 8.12
N THR A 20 -28.67 -14.46 9.08
CA THR A 20 -27.96 -13.24 9.41
C THR A 20 -27.37 -12.75 8.09
N VAL A 21 -28.05 -11.80 7.44
CA VAL A 21 -27.53 -11.15 6.24
C VAL A 21 -26.39 -10.28 6.73
N THR A 22 -25.21 -10.89 6.82
CA THR A 22 -23.97 -10.16 7.09
C THR A 22 -23.82 -9.14 5.97
N ALA A 23 -23.75 -7.87 6.32
CA ALA A 23 -23.57 -6.76 5.39
C ALA A 23 -22.14 -6.72 4.85
N GLN A 24 -21.69 -7.78 4.18
CA GLN A 24 -20.34 -7.95 3.66
C GLN A 24 -20.36 -8.58 2.26
N VAL A 25 -19.32 -8.26 1.47
CA VAL A 25 -19.04 -8.94 0.20
C VAL A 25 -19.00 -10.45 0.42
N GLN A 26 -19.69 -11.20 -0.44
CA GLN A 26 -19.72 -12.66 -0.37
C GLN A 26 -18.51 -13.24 -1.11
N PHE A 27 -17.62 -13.88 -0.37
CA PHE A 27 -16.43 -14.53 -0.94
C PHE A 27 -16.69 -16.00 -1.22
N GLU A 28 -16.40 -16.42 -2.44
CA GLU A 28 -16.47 -17.81 -2.89
C GLU A 28 -15.09 -18.46 -2.85
N THR A 29 -15.07 -19.76 -2.54
CA THR A 29 -13.84 -20.57 -2.55
C THR A 29 -13.75 -21.37 -3.84
N PHE A 30 -12.58 -21.35 -4.49
CA PHE A 30 -12.30 -22.12 -5.69
C PHE A 30 -11.01 -22.91 -5.52
N SER A 31 -10.97 -24.13 -6.08
CA SER A 31 -9.75 -24.94 -6.08
C SER A 31 -8.72 -24.51 -7.12
N SER A 32 -9.11 -23.66 -8.09
CA SER A 32 -8.22 -23.11 -9.12
C SER A 32 -8.81 -21.85 -9.73
N PHE A 33 -7.97 -21.03 -10.36
CA PHE A 33 -8.41 -19.80 -11.03
C PHE A 33 -9.27 -20.09 -12.27
N ASP A 34 -8.96 -21.18 -12.99
CA ASP A 34 -9.76 -21.61 -14.15
C ASP A 34 -11.22 -21.89 -13.78
N LYS A 35 -11.49 -22.45 -12.59
CA LYS A 35 -12.87 -22.66 -12.12
C LYS A 35 -13.59 -21.35 -11.85
N ALA A 36 -12.89 -20.35 -11.30
CA ALA A 36 -13.43 -19.02 -11.10
C ALA A 36 -13.77 -18.36 -12.45
N LEU A 37 -12.89 -18.50 -13.46
CA LEU A 37 -13.12 -18.01 -14.82
C LEU A 37 -14.33 -18.67 -15.48
N VAL A 38 -14.47 -20.00 -15.37
CA VAL A 38 -15.63 -20.73 -15.89
C VAL A 38 -16.93 -20.21 -15.29
N LYS A 39 -16.97 -20.01 -13.96
CA LYS A 39 -18.16 -19.46 -13.29
C LYS A 39 -18.41 -18.00 -13.69
N ALA A 40 -17.38 -17.16 -13.75
CA ALA A 40 -17.49 -15.77 -14.17
C ALA A 40 -18.10 -15.64 -15.57
N LYS A 41 -17.66 -16.47 -16.52
CA LYS A 41 -18.24 -16.54 -17.87
C LYS A 41 -19.68 -17.00 -17.87
N LYS A 42 -19.99 -18.08 -17.13
CA LYS A 42 -21.35 -18.63 -17.02
C LYS A 42 -22.33 -17.60 -16.46
N ASP A 43 -21.92 -16.90 -15.41
CA ASP A 43 -22.76 -15.95 -14.68
C ASP A 43 -22.69 -14.54 -15.29
N LYS A 44 -21.87 -14.33 -16.34
CA LYS A 44 -21.61 -13.04 -17.00
C LYS A 44 -21.15 -11.95 -16.02
N LYS A 45 -20.32 -12.34 -15.07
CA LYS A 45 -19.75 -11.48 -14.03
C LYS A 45 -18.27 -11.26 -14.25
N LEU A 46 -17.77 -10.15 -13.73
CA LEU A 46 -16.34 -9.86 -13.60
C LEU A 46 -15.77 -10.67 -12.43
N ILE A 47 -14.46 -10.59 -12.19
CA ILE A 47 -13.82 -11.24 -11.05
C ILE A 47 -13.22 -10.18 -10.14
N PHE A 48 -13.51 -10.28 -8.84
CA PHE A 48 -12.86 -9.52 -7.79
C PHE A 48 -11.99 -10.45 -6.94
N VAL A 49 -10.75 -10.06 -6.68
CA VAL A 49 -9.82 -10.83 -5.84
C VAL A 49 -9.26 -9.94 -4.75
N GLN A 50 -9.57 -10.27 -3.50
CA GLN A 50 -8.91 -9.71 -2.32
C GLN A 50 -7.73 -10.59 -1.93
N ILE A 51 -6.52 -10.03 -1.94
CA ILE A 51 -5.28 -10.73 -1.58
C ILE A 51 -4.87 -10.33 -0.17
N ALA A 52 -4.89 -11.32 0.73
CA ALA A 52 -4.46 -11.22 2.11
C ALA A 52 -2.97 -11.61 2.26
N SER A 53 -2.30 -10.98 3.23
CA SER A 53 -0.93 -11.34 3.59
C SER A 53 -0.90 -12.05 4.95
N PRO A 54 -0.44 -13.31 5.05
CA PRO A 54 -0.15 -14.00 6.30
C PRO A 54 0.74 -13.20 7.25
N SER A 55 1.65 -12.38 6.72
CA SER A 55 2.59 -11.59 7.51
C SER A 55 2.03 -10.23 7.97
N CYS A 56 0.82 -9.84 7.56
CA CYS A 56 0.18 -8.60 8.02
C CYS A 56 -1.28 -8.83 8.42
N VAL A 57 -1.50 -9.39 9.61
CA VAL A 57 -2.84 -9.61 10.19
C VAL A 57 -3.65 -8.31 10.23
N GLN A 58 -3.06 -7.22 10.72
CA GLN A 58 -3.73 -5.93 10.79
C GLN A 58 -4.15 -5.38 9.42
N CYS A 59 -3.32 -5.56 8.37
CA CYS A 59 -3.67 -5.14 7.02
C CYS A 59 -4.91 -5.89 6.51
N ASN A 60 -5.02 -7.19 6.83
CA ASN A 60 -6.14 -8.02 6.45
C ASN A 60 -7.42 -7.57 7.17
N ASP A 61 -7.34 -7.31 8.48
CA ASP A 61 -8.48 -6.83 9.28
C ASP A 61 -9.02 -5.49 8.77
N VAL A 62 -8.11 -4.56 8.41
CA VAL A 62 -8.46 -3.28 7.80
C VAL A 62 -9.22 -3.47 6.48
N GLY A 63 -8.72 -4.37 5.63
CA GLY A 63 -9.37 -4.70 4.35
C GLY A 63 -10.76 -5.32 4.55
N GLN A 64 -10.87 -6.30 5.46
CA GLN A 64 -12.13 -6.95 5.80
C GLN A 64 -13.17 -5.96 6.30
N LYS A 65 -12.76 -5.02 7.17
CA LYS A 65 -13.64 -3.95 7.67
C LYS A 65 -14.15 -3.07 6.53
N GLY A 66 -13.29 -2.70 5.58
CA GLY A 66 -13.70 -1.90 4.43
C GLY A 66 -14.66 -2.62 3.49
N LEU A 67 -14.54 -3.94 3.36
CA LEU A 67 -15.40 -4.79 2.52
C LEU A 67 -16.70 -5.21 3.22
N SER A 68 -16.89 -4.82 4.48
CA SER A 68 -18.08 -5.08 5.31
C SER A 68 -19.09 -3.93 5.21
N SER A 69 -19.63 -3.70 4.01
CA SER A 69 -20.69 -2.70 3.78
C SER A 69 -21.87 -3.27 2.98
N PRO A 70 -23.14 -2.92 3.30
CA PRO A 70 -24.31 -3.32 2.50
C PRO A 70 -24.21 -2.89 1.04
N ALA A 71 -23.74 -1.66 0.78
CA ALA A 71 -23.62 -1.12 -0.56
C ALA A 71 -22.58 -1.88 -1.40
N LEU A 72 -21.49 -2.31 -0.77
CA LEU A 72 -20.51 -3.18 -1.43
C LEU A 72 -21.08 -4.56 -1.69
N LYS A 73 -21.78 -5.15 -0.72
CA LYS A 73 -22.43 -6.46 -0.91
C LYS A 73 -23.31 -6.47 -2.15
N GLU A 74 -24.24 -5.52 -2.27
CA GLU A 74 -25.16 -5.45 -3.42
C GLU A 74 -24.39 -5.29 -4.74
N LYS A 75 -23.47 -4.32 -4.82
CA LYS A 75 -22.70 -4.09 -6.05
C LYS A 75 -21.87 -5.31 -6.45
N PHE A 76 -21.26 -5.99 -5.47
CA PHE A 76 -20.37 -7.13 -5.73
C PHE A 76 -21.16 -8.38 -6.09
N ASP A 77 -22.29 -8.64 -5.41
CA ASP A 77 -23.18 -9.76 -5.74
C ASP A 77 -23.74 -9.65 -7.16
N ILE A 78 -24.01 -8.43 -7.66
CA ILE A 78 -24.51 -8.21 -9.02
C ILE A 78 -23.40 -8.39 -10.06
N ASN A 79 -22.21 -7.81 -9.82
CA ASN A 79 -21.23 -7.59 -10.89
C ASN A 79 -20.02 -8.54 -10.85
N PHE A 80 -19.71 -9.18 -9.71
CA PHE A 80 -18.45 -9.88 -9.51
C PHE A 80 -18.62 -11.30 -8.96
N ILE A 81 -17.74 -12.20 -9.40
CA ILE A 81 -17.34 -13.39 -8.65
C ILE A 81 -16.21 -12.96 -7.73
N SER A 82 -16.43 -12.99 -6.41
CA SER A 82 -15.50 -12.45 -5.43
C SER A 82 -14.72 -13.56 -4.74
N LEU A 83 -13.38 -13.44 -4.71
CA LEU A 83 -12.47 -14.37 -4.06
C LEU A 83 -11.66 -13.66 -2.97
N SER A 84 -11.41 -14.34 -1.86
CA SER A 84 -10.44 -13.92 -0.85
C SER A 84 -9.37 -15.01 -0.75
N ILE A 85 -8.13 -14.64 -1.08
CA ILE A 85 -7.01 -15.59 -1.20
C ILE A 85 -5.79 -15.05 -0.45
N LYS A 86 -4.86 -15.93 -0.10
CA LYS A 86 -3.57 -15.56 0.49
C LYS A 86 -2.48 -15.51 -0.58
N PHE A 87 -1.43 -14.71 -0.36
CA PHE A 87 -0.33 -14.59 -1.33
C PHE A 87 0.42 -15.92 -1.58
N ASP A 88 0.36 -16.86 -0.64
CA ASP A 88 1.04 -18.16 -0.71
C ASP A 88 0.17 -19.26 -1.34
N ASP A 89 -1.11 -18.98 -1.61
CA ASP A 89 -2.02 -19.95 -2.23
C ASP A 89 -1.65 -20.25 -3.70
N GLU A 90 -1.87 -21.48 -4.16
CA GLU A 90 -1.64 -21.85 -5.56
C GLU A 90 -2.51 -21.05 -6.54
N ILE A 91 -3.74 -20.70 -6.15
CA ILE A 91 -4.63 -19.85 -6.96
C ILE A 91 -4.05 -18.45 -7.16
N TYR A 92 -3.35 -17.89 -6.17
CA TYR A 92 -2.66 -16.62 -6.31
C TYR A 92 -1.57 -16.71 -7.38
N LYS A 93 -0.76 -17.77 -7.39
CA LYS A 93 0.29 -17.98 -8.39
C LYS A 93 -0.32 -18.04 -9.80
N GLN A 94 -1.43 -18.75 -9.98
CA GLN A 94 -2.16 -18.81 -11.25
C GLN A 94 -2.62 -17.42 -11.71
N ILE A 95 -3.19 -16.62 -10.81
CA ILE A 95 -3.65 -15.26 -11.12
C ILE A 95 -2.49 -14.37 -11.54
N ILE A 96 -1.39 -14.33 -10.77
CA ILE A 96 -0.25 -13.46 -11.09
C ILE A 96 0.43 -13.86 -12.40
N THR A 97 0.58 -15.17 -12.66
CA THR A 97 1.10 -15.66 -13.94
C THR A 97 0.19 -15.29 -15.10
N LYS A 98 -1.14 -15.48 -14.95
CA LYS A 98 -2.12 -15.18 -16.00
C LYS A 98 -2.21 -13.68 -16.32
N THR A 99 -2.10 -12.84 -15.30
CA THR A 99 -2.25 -11.37 -15.41
C THR A 99 -0.94 -10.64 -15.73
N ASN A 100 0.21 -11.30 -15.58
CA ASN A 100 1.54 -10.71 -15.73
C ASN A 100 1.75 -9.46 -14.84
N LEU A 101 1.21 -9.49 -13.61
CA LEU A 101 1.25 -8.36 -12.67
C LEU A 101 2.57 -8.24 -11.87
N GLY A 102 3.52 -9.15 -12.08
CA GLY A 102 4.81 -9.12 -11.39
C GLY A 102 4.66 -9.25 -9.87
N SER A 103 5.26 -8.32 -9.11
CA SER A 103 5.36 -8.36 -7.65
C SER A 103 4.10 -7.88 -6.89
N PHE A 104 2.90 -8.03 -7.45
CA PHE A 104 1.66 -7.60 -6.78
C PHE A 104 1.28 -8.58 -5.66
N SER A 105 1.55 -8.23 -4.41
CA SER A 105 1.45 -9.16 -3.26
C SER A 105 0.32 -8.88 -2.27
N MET A 106 -0.37 -7.74 -2.36
CA MET A 106 -1.41 -7.35 -1.39
C MET A 106 -2.38 -6.34 -1.99
N GLY A 107 -3.66 -6.41 -1.58
CA GLY A 107 -4.70 -5.48 -1.95
C GLY A 107 -5.79 -6.14 -2.79
N SER A 108 -6.35 -5.42 -3.76
CA SER A 108 -7.49 -5.89 -4.55
C SER A 108 -7.23 -5.86 -6.05
N LEU A 109 -7.67 -6.91 -6.75
CA LEU A 109 -7.66 -6.99 -8.21
C LEU A 109 -9.09 -7.08 -8.76
N PHE A 110 -9.32 -6.40 -9.88
CA PHE A 110 -10.56 -6.45 -10.63
C PHE A 110 -10.22 -6.91 -12.04
N LEU A 111 -10.78 -8.05 -12.45
CA LEU A 111 -10.49 -8.71 -13.70
C LEU A 111 -11.76 -8.90 -14.53
N ASP A 112 -11.62 -8.96 -15.85
CA ASP A 112 -12.71 -9.43 -16.71
C ASP A 112 -12.92 -10.95 -16.56
N ASN A 113 -13.92 -11.49 -17.27
CA ASN A 113 -14.24 -12.91 -17.23
C ASN A 113 -13.23 -13.82 -18.00
N ASP A 114 -12.23 -13.23 -18.65
CA ASP A 114 -11.08 -13.91 -19.28
C ASP A 114 -9.78 -13.79 -18.45
N GLY A 115 -9.83 -13.06 -17.33
CA GLY A 115 -8.70 -12.82 -16.43
C GLY A 115 -7.81 -11.65 -16.83
N TYR A 116 -8.26 -10.75 -17.71
CA TYR A 116 -7.55 -9.49 -18.01
C TYR A 116 -7.77 -8.47 -16.90
N VAL A 117 -6.72 -7.75 -16.55
CA VAL A 117 -6.74 -6.75 -15.48
C VAL A 117 -7.49 -5.50 -15.93
N LEU A 118 -8.55 -5.16 -15.19
CA LEU A 118 -9.34 -3.94 -15.38
C LEU A 118 -8.88 -2.84 -14.42
N GLN A 119 -8.71 -3.17 -13.15
CA GLN A 119 -8.24 -2.26 -12.11
C GLN A 119 -7.49 -3.00 -11.01
N ARG A 120 -6.71 -2.25 -10.22
CA ARG A 120 -6.03 -2.75 -9.03
C ARG A 120 -5.94 -1.68 -7.94
N LEU A 121 -5.98 -2.14 -6.69
CA LEU A 121 -5.68 -1.36 -5.49
C LEU A 121 -4.52 -2.03 -4.77
N GLY A 122 -3.35 -1.39 -4.72
CA GLY A 122 -2.14 -1.94 -4.09
C GLY A 122 -2.05 -1.76 -2.57
N SER A 123 -3.20 -1.62 -1.90
CA SER A 123 -3.30 -1.42 -0.45
C SER A 123 -4.63 -1.96 0.06
N THR A 124 -4.77 -2.05 1.39
CA THR A 124 -6.06 -2.27 2.04
C THR A 124 -6.53 -0.99 2.71
N SER A 125 -7.85 -0.82 2.79
CA SER A 125 -8.51 0.33 3.41
C SER A 125 -9.73 -0.12 4.18
N SER A 126 -10.04 0.57 5.27
CA SER A 126 -11.30 0.41 6.00
C SER A 126 -12.43 1.27 5.42
N SER A 127 -12.19 2.00 4.33
CA SER A 127 -13.18 2.86 3.67
C SER A 127 -13.92 2.10 2.56
N PRO A 128 -15.24 1.83 2.69
CA PRO A 128 -16.01 1.17 1.65
C PRO A 128 -16.08 1.95 0.33
N ILE A 129 -16.04 3.29 0.40
CA ILE A 129 -16.14 4.19 -0.75
C ILE A 129 -14.98 3.94 -1.73
N MET A 130 -13.78 3.69 -1.21
CA MET A 130 -12.59 3.43 -2.05
C MET A 130 -12.78 2.18 -2.92
N TYR A 131 -13.37 1.11 -2.37
CA TYR A 131 -13.64 -0.10 -3.15
C TYR A 131 -14.78 0.11 -4.15
N LEU A 132 -15.82 0.88 -3.79
CA LEU A 132 -16.92 1.22 -4.69
C LEU A 132 -16.43 1.99 -5.93
N GLU A 133 -15.62 3.02 -5.74
CA GLU A 133 -15.09 3.85 -6.84
C GLU A 133 -14.22 3.04 -7.81
N ILE A 134 -13.40 2.13 -7.30
CA ILE A 134 -12.54 1.29 -8.14
C ILE A 134 -13.37 0.21 -8.84
N ALA A 135 -14.38 -0.35 -8.18
CA ALA A 135 -15.32 -1.28 -8.81
C ALA A 135 -16.07 -0.61 -9.98
N ASP A 136 -16.51 0.64 -9.82
CA ASP A 136 -17.17 1.39 -10.91
C ASP A 136 -16.25 1.62 -12.10
N LYS A 137 -14.98 1.97 -11.85
CA LYS A 137 -13.97 2.09 -12.90
C LYS A 137 -13.73 0.75 -13.60
N ALA A 138 -13.67 -0.35 -12.86
CA ALA A 138 -13.50 -1.68 -13.45
C ALA A 138 -14.69 -2.07 -14.32
N ILE A 139 -15.93 -1.84 -13.85
CA ILE A 139 -17.15 -2.10 -14.63
C ILE A 139 -17.17 -1.27 -15.91
N ALA A 140 -16.80 0.01 -15.85
CA ALA A 140 -16.72 0.86 -17.03
C ALA A 140 -15.69 0.33 -18.04
N LEU A 141 -14.50 -0.05 -17.57
CA LEU A 141 -13.43 -0.59 -18.42
C LEU A 141 -13.77 -1.96 -19.03
N SER A 142 -14.57 -2.78 -18.34
CA SER A 142 -14.99 -4.09 -18.88
C SER A 142 -15.79 -4.01 -20.18
N LYS A 143 -16.32 -2.82 -20.51
CA LYS A 143 -17.05 -2.56 -21.76
C LYS A 143 -16.11 -2.21 -22.92
N ASN A 144 -14.81 -2.10 -22.69
CA ASN A 144 -13.80 -1.73 -23.66
C ASN A 144 -12.74 -2.84 -23.82
N ASN A 145 -12.58 -3.38 -25.04
CA ASN A 145 -11.62 -4.44 -25.34
C ASN A 145 -10.27 -3.93 -25.88
N THR A 146 -10.05 -2.62 -25.97
CA THR A 146 -8.88 -2.02 -26.64
C THR A 146 -7.56 -2.57 -26.09
N LEU A 147 -7.36 -2.56 -24.76
CA LEU A 147 -6.11 -3.08 -24.17
C LEU A 147 -5.87 -4.56 -24.51
N LYS A 148 -6.92 -5.38 -24.45
CA LYS A 148 -6.86 -6.82 -24.76
C LYS A 148 -6.48 -7.06 -26.22
N GLU A 149 -7.07 -6.31 -27.14
CA GLU A 149 -6.77 -6.39 -28.58
C GLU A 149 -5.32 -5.97 -28.88
N LEU A 150 -4.84 -4.89 -28.26
CA LEU A 150 -3.46 -4.42 -28.40
C LEU A 150 -2.45 -5.43 -27.83
N ASP A 151 -2.75 -6.04 -26.67
CA ASP A 151 -1.93 -7.10 -26.08
C ASP A 151 -1.88 -8.34 -26.98
N MET A 152 -2.98 -8.70 -27.65
CA MET A 152 -3.01 -9.81 -28.61
C MET A 152 -2.18 -9.51 -29.87
N GLN A 153 -2.27 -8.31 -30.43
CA GLN A 153 -1.43 -7.88 -31.57
C GLN A 153 0.06 -7.92 -31.19
N TYR A 154 0.39 -7.38 -30.02
CA TYR A 154 1.75 -7.41 -29.49
C TYR A 154 2.25 -8.86 -29.26
N ALA A 155 1.42 -9.75 -28.72
CA ALA A 155 1.78 -11.16 -28.54
C ALA A 155 2.01 -11.91 -29.87
N LYS A 156 1.37 -11.49 -30.97
CA LYS A 156 1.59 -12.03 -32.32
C LYS A 156 2.88 -11.53 -32.99
N GLY A 157 3.65 -10.67 -32.33
CA GLY A 157 4.91 -10.14 -32.85
C GLY A 157 4.76 -8.79 -33.58
N GLU A 158 3.56 -8.19 -33.59
CA GLU A 158 3.40 -6.85 -34.17
C GLU A 158 4.13 -5.81 -33.31
N ARG A 159 4.94 -4.95 -33.95
CA ARG A 159 5.81 -3.96 -33.28
C ARG A 159 5.78 -2.58 -33.92
N ASN A 160 4.72 -2.22 -34.64
CA ASN A 160 4.66 -0.89 -35.27
C ASN A 160 4.51 0.24 -34.21
N LYS A 161 4.89 1.47 -34.58
CA LYS A 161 4.93 2.63 -33.68
C LYS A 161 3.57 2.96 -33.07
N ASP A 162 2.51 2.91 -33.86
CA ASP A 162 1.15 3.24 -33.42
C ASP A 162 0.62 2.23 -32.42
N LEU A 163 0.87 0.94 -32.65
CA LEU A 163 0.56 -0.13 -31.71
C LEU A 163 1.26 0.09 -30.38
N LEU A 164 2.60 0.30 -30.38
CA LEU A 164 3.34 0.50 -29.14
C LEU A 164 2.88 1.75 -28.41
N LYS A 165 2.65 2.87 -29.11
CA LYS A 165 2.15 4.11 -28.51
C LYS A 165 0.80 3.91 -27.82
N LYS A 166 -0.17 3.27 -28.48
CA LYS A 166 -1.48 2.97 -27.91
C LYS A 166 -1.37 1.97 -26.75
N LEU A 167 -0.57 0.92 -26.90
CA LEU A 167 -0.38 -0.08 -25.86
C LEU A 167 0.24 0.51 -24.59
N ILE A 168 1.23 1.39 -24.73
CA ILE A 168 1.83 2.14 -23.62
C ILE A 168 0.76 2.96 -22.89
N GLN A 169 -0.09 3.69 -23.63
CA GLN A 169 -1.15 4.52 -23.05
C GLN A 169 -2.18 3.68 -22.27
N GLU A 170 -2.69 2.61 -22.89
CA GLU A 170 -3.69 1.73 -22.28
C GLU A 170 -3.13 0.98 -21.06
N LYS A 171 -1.91 0.43 -21.14
CA LYS A 171 -1.25 -0.22 -19.99
C LYS A 171 -1.00 0.76 -18.85
N SER A 172 -0.56 1.98 -19.16
CA SER A 172 -0.37 3.06 -18.19
C SER A 172 -1.68 3.41 -17.48
N ALA A 173 -2.81 3.44 -18.18
CA ALA A 173 -4.13 3.78 -17.62
C ALA A 173 -4.59 2.79 -16.53
N VAL A 174 -4.19 1.52 -16.65
CA VAL A 174 -4.43 0.46 -15.65
C VAL A 174 -3.20 0.16 -14.76
N ASN A 175 -2.26 1.11 -14.71
CA ASN A 175 -1.08 1.13 -13.86
C ASN A 175 -0.03 0.04 -14.13
N PHE A 176 0.01 -0.59 -15.32
CA PHE A 176 1.12 -1.47 -15.67
C PHE A 176 2.43 -0.69 -15.85
N GLU A 177 3.55 -1.36 -15.59
CA GLU A 177 4.87 -0.82 -15.93
C GLU A 177 5.07 -0.87 -17.45
N THR A 178 5.45 0.27 -18.05
CA THR A 178 5.55 0.42 -19.51
C THR A 178 6.96 0.70 -20.02
N TYR A 179 7.96 0.82 -19.13
CA TYR A 179 9.30 1.29 -19.51
C TYR A 179 9.98 0.42 -20.59
N HIS A 180 9.77 -0.90 -20.58
CA HIS A 180 10.25 -1.78 -21.64
C HIS A 180 9.59 -1.50 -23.01
N LEU A 181 8.29 -1.22 -23.01
CA LEU A 181 7.57 -0.86 -24.23
C LEU A 181 8.01 0.52 -24.75
N VAL A 182 8.31 1.45 -23.85
CA VAL A 182 8.90 2.74 -24.24
C VAL A 182 10.27 2.52 -24.86
N ASP A 183 11.11 1.64 -24.29
CA ASP A 183 12.42 1.28 -24.85
C ASP A 183 12.29 0.64 -26.25
N GLU A 184 11.27 -0.16 -26.52
CA GLU A 184 10.97 -0.66 -27.86
C GLU A 184 10.51 0.45 -28.81
N TYR A 185 9.61 1.32 -28.35
CA TYR A 185 9.10 2.45 -29.12
C TYR A 185 10.22 3.40 -29.56
N ILE A 186 11.15 3.76 -28.66
CA ILE A 186 12.28 4.63 -29.01
C ILE A 186 13.21 3.99 -30.05
N ASN A 187 13.36 2.66 -30.07
CA ASN A 187 14.26 1.97 -31.00
C ASN A 187 13.75 2.01 -32.44
N LEU A 188 12.45 2.20 -32.62
CA LEU A 188 11.82 2.31 -33.93
C LEU A 188 11.81 3.74 -34.47
N ASN A 189 12.08 4.73 -33.61
CA ASN A 189 12.02 6.14 -33.97
C ASN A 189 13.43 6.71 -34.12
N ASN A 190 13.61 7.57 -35.12
CA ASN A 190 14.85 8.34 -35.26
C ASN A 190 14.86 9.55 -34.32
N ILE A 191 16.01 10.21 -34.20
CA ILE A 191 16.23 11.35 -33.30
C ILE A 191 15.26 12.50 -33.60
N ASN A 192 14.98 12.80 -34.88
CA ASN A 192 14.09 13.91 -35.25
C ASN A 192 12.64 13.63 -34.79
N GLU A 193 12.18 12.39 -34.94
CA GLU A 193 10.88 11.97 -34.45
C GLU A 193 10.80 12.07 -32.91
N LEU A 194 11.83 11.59 -32.21
CA LEU A 194 11.89 11.60 -30.74
C LEU A 194 12.03 13.00 -30.13
N SER A 195 12.57 13.97 -30.87
CA SER A 195 12.80 15.35 -30.41
C SER A 195 11.54 16.23 -30.45
N THR A 196 10.37 15.64 -30.72
CA THR A 196 9.09 16.35 -30.66
C THR A 196 8.55 16.45 -29.23
N ILE A 197 7.81 17.53 -28.94
CA ILE A 197 7.18 17.74 -27.62
C ILE A 197 6.19 16.61 -27.28
N ASP A 198 5.50 16.04 -28.27
CA ASP A 198 4.57 14.94 -28.04
C ASP A 198 5.29 13.67 -27.57
N ASN A 199 6.47 13.37 -28.12
CA ASN A 199 7.28 12.26 -27.64
C ASN A 199 7.92 12.55 -26.28
N ALA A 200 8.31 13.79 -26.00
CA ALA A 200 8.73 14.20 -24.66
C ALA A 200 7.61 13.97 -23.63
N ARG A 201 6.38 14.39 -23.93
CA ARG A 201 5.20 14.18 -23.07
C ARG A 201 4.92 12.70 -22.85
N LEU A 202 4.91 11.90 -23.92
CA LEU A 202 4.73 10.45 -23.85
C LEU A 202 5.75 9.80 -22.89
N MET A 203 7.03 10.14 -23.03
CA MET A 203 8.11 9.62 -22.20
C MET A 203 8.00 10.10 -20.74
N ILE A 204 7.71 11.38 -20.50
CA ILE A 204 7.53 11.94 -19.14
C ILE A 204 6.37 11.24 -18.43
N GLU A 205 5.23 11.06 -19.10
CA GLU A 205 4.03 10.43 -18.53
C GLU A 205 4.28 9.00 -18.05
N GLN A 206 5.19 8.27 -18.70
CA GLN A 206 5.49 6.89 -18.32
C GLN A 206 6.29 6.78 -17.03
N GLY A 207 6.92 7.85 -16.55
CA GLY A 207 7.73 7.83 -15.33
C GLY A 207 8.90 6.84 -15.42
N LEU A 208 9.83 7.14 -16.33
CA LEU A 208 10.94 6.26 -16.69
C LEU A 208 11.95 6.07 -15.55
N PRO A 209 12.51 4.84 -15.38
CA PRO A 209 13.46 4.56 -14.32
C PRO A 209 14.73 5.41 -14.44
N LEU A 210 15.36 5.74 -13.30
CA LEU A 210 16.48 6.69 -13.25
C LEU A 210 17.68 6.26 -14.10
N ASN A 211 17.96 4.96 -14.19
CA ASN A 211 19.01 4.40 -15.04
C ASN A 211 18.54 3.97 -16.44
N GLY A 212 17.25 4.17 -16.77
CA GLY A 212 16.61 3.67 -17.99
C GLY A 212 17.12 4.32 -19.27
N LYS A 213 17.11 3.53 -20.36
CA LYS A 213 17.56 3.99 -21.69
C LYS A 213 16.71 5.14 -22.22
N ALA A 214 15.39 5.00 -22.24
CA ALA A 214 14.49 6.06 -22.66
C ALA A 214 14.66 7.35 -21.84
N ARG A 215 14.95 7.26 -20.53
CA ARG A 215 15.21 8.44 -19.70
C ARG A 215 16.46 9.17 -20.15
N LYS A 216 17.57 8.44 -20.37
CA LYS A 216 18.82 9.03 -20.85
C LYS A 216 18.63 9.73 -22.20
N ILE A 217 17.86 9.14 -23.11
CA ILE A 217 17.53 9.76 -24.40
C ILE A 217 16.69 11.02 -24.21
N LEU A 218 15.64 10.99 -23.38
CA LEU A 218 14.84 12.19 -23.08
C LEU A 218 15.72 13.36 -22.60
N TYR A 219 16.64 13.12 -21.67
CA TYR A 219 17.55 14.15 -21.15
C TYR A 219 18.71 14.51 -22.10
N ALA A 220 18.96 13.72 -23.14
CA ALA A 220 19.91 14.06 -24.21
C ALA A 220 19.25 14.93 -25.30
N LEU A 221 17.97 14.71 -25.56
CA LEU A 221 17.21 15.45 -26.59
C LEU A 221 16.65 16.79 -26.07
N PHE A 222 16.36 16.87 -24.77
CA PHE A 222 15.74 18.05 -24.16
C PHE A 222 16.55 18.54 -22.96
N THR A 223 16.66 19.86 -22.83
CA THR A 223 17.28 20.46 -21.64
C THR A 223 16.44 20.15 -20.40
N THR A 224 17.08 20.10 -19.22
CA THR A 224 16.37 19.95 -17.93
C THR A 224 15.28 20.99 -17.76
N LYS A 225 15.53 22.25 -18.17
CA LYS A 225 14.53 23.34 -18.12
C LYS A 225 13.29 23.02 -18.97
N THR A 226 13.48 22.45 -20.16
CA THR A 226 12.37 22.05 -21.04
C THR A 226 11.56 20.92 -20.42
N ILE A 227 12.23 19.89 -19.89
CA ILE A 227 11.58 18.75 -19.23
C ILE A 227 10.80 19.22 -18.01
N ASP A 228 11.40 20.05 -17.16
CA ASP A 228 10.75 20.61 -15.98
C ASP A 228 9.53 21.45 -16.37
N SER A 229 9.67 22.30 -17.39
CA SER A 229 8.55 23.11 -17.89
C SER A 229 7.40 22.24 -18.35
N LEU A 230 7.66 21.16 -19.09
CA LEU A 230 6.64 20.20 -19.51
C LEU A 230 6.03 19.48 -18.30
N PHE A 231 6.86 19.02 -17.36
CA PHE A 231 6.42 18.34 -16.15
C PHE A 231 5.48 19.21 -15.30
N PHE A 232 5.74 20.52 -15.20
CA PHE A 232 4.88 21.44 -14.46
C PHE A 232 3.58 21.82 -15.18
N THR A 233 3.40 21.46 -16.46
CA THR A 233 2.09 21.60 -17.14
C THR A 233 1.06 20.58 -16.67
N TYR A 234 1.49 19.45 -16.11
CA TYR A 234 0.60 18.43 -15.55
C TYR A 234 0.01 18.88 -14.22
N SER A 235 -1.19 18.40 -13.88
CA SER A 235 -1.79 18.62 -12.56
C SER A 235 -0.95 18.00 -11.45
N LEU A 236 -1.15 18.43 -10.20
CA LEU A 236 -0.43 17.84 -9.06
C LEU A 236 -0.65 16.31 -8.97
N GLU A 237 -1.87 15.83 -9.20
CA GLU A 237 -2.19 14.41 -9.19
C GLU A 237 -1.41 13.63 -10.28
N GLN A 238 -1.36 14.18 -11.50
CA GLN A 238 -0.60 13.58 -12.59
C GLN A 238 0.89 13.55 -12.29
N ARG A 239 1.46 14.63 -11.75
CA ARG A 239 2.87 14.69 -11.34
C ARG A 239 3.20 13.67 -10.24
N ILE A 240 2.30 13.48 -9.27
CA ILE A 240 2.44 12.45 -8.23
C ILE A 240 2.46 11.06 -8.87
N LYS A 241 1.57 10.77 -9.82
CA LYS A 241 1.55 9.49 -10.55
C LYS A 241 2.83 9.25 -11.34
N ILE A 242 3.32 10.26 -12.06
CA ILE A 242 4.58 10.20 -12.82
C ILE A 242 5.75 9.89 -11.89
N ASN A 243 5.91 10.66 -10.81
CA ASN A 243 6.97 10.43 -9.84
C ASN A 243 6.86 9.05 -9.18
N SER A 244 5.65 8.60 -8.86
CA SER A 244 5.40 7.27 -8.30
C SER A 244 5.86 6.15 -9.24
N ARG A 245 5.68 6.32 -10.56
CA ARG A 245 6.16 5.37 -11.58
C ARG A 245 7.69 5.36 -11.70
N VAL A 246 8.34 6.54 -11.65
CA VAL A 246 9.81 6.62 -11.58
C VAL A 246 10.32 5.86 -10.35
N ILE A 247 9.67 6.07 -9.20
CA ILE A 247 10.05 5.43 -7.94
C ILE A 247 9.86 3.91 -8.00
N SER A 248 8.70 3.43 -8.46
CA SER A 248 8.41 1.99 -8.48
C SER A 248 9.32 1.24 -9.44
N SER A 249 9.46 1.73 -10.68
CA SER A 249 10.29 1.09 -11.70
C SER A 249 11.77 1.07 -11.30
N THR A 250 12.30 2.20 -10.81
CA THR A 250 13.69 2.29 -10.34
C THR A 250 13.93 1.39 -9.13
N ARG A 251 12.99 1.34 -8.18
CA ARG A 251 13.07 0.45 -7.01
C ARG A 251 13.14 -1.01 -7.43
N ASN A 252 12.28 -1.42 -8.36
CA ASN A 252 12.22 -2.80 -8.83
C ASN A 252 13.54 -3.23 -9.47
N ILE A 253 14.13 -2.36 -10.30
CA ILE A 253 15.45 -2.59 -10.92
C ILE A 253 16.54 -2.64 -9.84
N ALA A 254 16.62 -1.63 -8.97
CA ALA A 254 17.63 -1.59 -7.91
C ALA A 254 17.58 -2.84 -7.03
N LYS A 255 16.37 -3.29 -6.64
CA LYS A 255 16.18 -4.49 -5.83
C LYS A 255 16.61 -5.75 -6.56
N LYS A 256 16.17 -5.93 -7.82
CA LYS A 256 16.50 -7.09 -8.64
C LYS A 256 18.01 -7.24 -8.81
N ASP A 257 18.68 -6.13 -9.11
CA ASP A 257 20.11 -6.11 -9.44
C ASP A 257 20.99 -5.89 -8.20
N LYS A 258 20.37 -5.67 -7.02
CA LYS A 258 21.03 -5.28 -5.76
C LYS A 258 21.93 -4.04 -5.92
N ASP A 259 21.53 -3.10 -6.77
CA ASP A 259 22.30 -1.91 -7.12
C ASP A 259 22.13 -0.82 -6.04
N ARG A 260 23.14 -0.72 -5.16
CA ARG A 260 23.20 0.28 -4.09
C ARG A 260 23.30 1.71 -4.61
N ASN A 261 24.01 1.92 -5.73
CA ASN A 261 24.18 3.26 -6.28
C ASN A 261 22.85 3.76 -6.87
N LEU A 262 22.11 2.90 -7.55
CA LEU A 262 20.78 3.22 -8.04
C LEU A 262 19.79 3.47 -6.89
N ALA A 263 19.89 2.69 -5.80
CA ALA A 263 19.10 2.95 -4.60
C ALA A 263 19.44 4.32 -3.98
N MET A 264 20.71 4.69 -3.87
CA MET A 264 21.09 6.03 -3.39
C MET A 264 20.56 7.15 -4.30
N GLN A 265 20.63 6.97 -5.63
CA GLN A 265 20.05 7.91 -6.59
C GLN A 265 18.53 8.03 -6.42
N LEU A 266 17.84 6.91 -6.20
CA LEU A 266 16.41 6.91 -5.96
C LEU A 266 16.03 7.58 -4.64
N SER A 267 16.81 7.38 -3.57
CA SER A 267 16.63 8.08 -2.30
C SER A 267 16.72 9.60 -2.46
N SER A 268 17.72 10.07 -3.23
CA SER A 268 17.88 11.50 -3.57
C SER A 268 16.73 12.00 -4.44
N PHE A 269 16.29 11.23 -5.42
CA PHE A 269 15.14 11.57 -6.25
C PHE A 269 13.88 11.74 -5.39
N ILE A 270 13.55 10.76 -4.55
CA ILE A 270 12.41 10.82 -3.62
C ILE A 270 12.50 12.11 -2.78
N THR A 271 13.66 12.40 -2.20
CA THR A 271 13.87 13.60 -1.39
C THR A 271 13.53 14.87 -2.19
N SER A 272 14.01 14.96 -3.43
CA SER A 272 13.77 16.12 -4.29
C SER A 272 12.30 16.34 -4.68
N THR A 273 11.49 15.27 -4.72
CA THR A 273 10.06 15.39 -5.09
C THR A 273 9.22 16.20 -4.10
N TYR A 274 9.70 16.38 -2.87
CA TYR A 274 9.01 17.16 -1.83
C TYR A 274 9.35 18.65 -1.86
N ALA A 275 10.28 19.08 -2.75
CA ALA A 275 10.68 20.46 -2.96
C ALA A 275 10.92 21.24 -1.65
N LYS A 276 9.97 22.10 -1.25
CA LYS A 276 10.07 22.95 -0.04
C LYS A 276 9.93 22.16 1.27
N GLU A 277 9.37 20.96 1.22
CA GLU A 277 9.18 20.08 2.38
C GLU A 277 10.36 19.11 2.55
N TYR A 278 11.58 19.66 2.59
CA TYR A 278 12.83 18.89 2.61
C TYR A 278 12.90 17.85 3.73
N GLU A 279 12.38 18.17 4.93
CA GLU A 279 12.31 17.24 6.07
C GLU A 279 11.48 15.98 5.73
N LYS A 280 10.32 16.17 5.07
CA LYS A 280 9.47 15.05 4.63
C LYS A 280 10.16 14.27 3.51
N GLY A 281 10.78 14.97 2.56
CA GLY A 281 11.54 14.33 1.49
C GLY A 281 12.67 13.45 2.03
N ARG A 282 13.46 13.96 2.97
CA ARG A 282 14.55 13.23 3.62
C ARG A 282 14.03 12.01 4.36
N PHE A 283 12.91 12.13 5.08
CA PHE A 283 12.24 11.00 5.71
C PHE A 283 11.94 9.89 4.71
N TYR A 284 11.18 10.18 3.64
CA TYR A 284 10.79 9.15 2.67
C TYR A 284 11.96 8.58 1.87
N GLY A 285 12.97 9.41 1.57
CA GLY A 285 14.20 8.96 0.92
C GLY A 285 14.98 7.97 1.79
N GLN A 286 15.10 8.23 3.09
CA GLN A 286 15.80 7.36 4.04
C GLN A 286 15.01 6.10 4.38
N SER A 287 13.70 6.20 4.60
CA SER A 287 12.82 5.04 4.77
C SER A 287 12.91 4.09 3.57
N TYR A 288 12.98 4.62 2.34
CA TYR A 288 13.21 3.79 1.16
C TYR A 288 14.56 3.06 1.22
N LEU A 289 15.65 3.76 1.55
CA LEU A 289 16.99 3.17 1.58
C LEU A 289 17.12 2.07 2.65
N ASN A 290 16.53 2.26 3.83
CA ASN A 290 16.42 1.23 4.86
C ASN A 290 15.71 -0.03 4.35
N ASN A 291 14.53 0.15 3.74
CA ASN A 291 13.76 -0.96 3.19
C ASN A 291 14.50 -1.67 2.05
N PHE A 292 15.24 -0.92 1.23
CA PHE A 292 16.09 -1.49 0.19
C PHE A 292 17.16 -2.43 0.77
N TYR A 293 17.90 -2.01 1.80
CA TYR A 293 18.91 -2.86 2.43
C TYR A 293 18.30 -4.13 3.04
N LYS A 294 17.10 -4.02 3.64
CA LYS A 294 16.34 -5.20 4.11
C LYS A 294 15.96 -6.13 2.97
N ASP A 295 15.44 -5.57 1.87
CA ASP A 295 15.00 -6.32 0.69
C ASP A 295 16.13 -7.13 0.04
N ILE A 296 17.36 -6.60 0.03
CA ILE A 296 18.53 -7.29 -0.52
C ILE A 296 19.29 -8.11 0.54
N LYS A 297 18.78 -8.15 1.78
CA LYS A 297 19.37 -8.82 2.95
C LYS A 297 20.78 -8.32 3.30
N ASP A 298 21.03 -7.03 3.12
CA ASP A 298 22.28 -6.36 3.49
C ASP A 298 22.17 -5.79 4.91
N THR A 299 22.29 -6.66 5.90
CA THR A 299 22.11 -6.32 7.32
C THR A 299 23.15 -5.30 7.79
N THR A 300 24.38 -5.34 7.29
CA THR A 300 25.45 -4.41 7.70
C THR A 300 25.11 -2.98 7.33
N ASN A 301 24.77 -2.73 6.06
CA ASN A 301 24.38 -1.39 5.62
C ASN A 301 23.02 -0.98 6.18
N PHE A 302 22.09 -1.92 6.37
CA PHE A 302 20.84 -1.64 7.06
C PHE A 302 21.08 -1.08 8.47
N LEU A 303 21.82 -1.79 9.33
CA LEU A 303 22.05 -1.36 10.72
C LEU A 303 22.75 0.00 10.78
N GLN A 304 23.74 0.24 9.92
CA GLN A 304 24.45 1.52 9.88
C GLN A 304 23.56 2.67 9.41
N ASN A 305 22.83 2.48 8.31
CA ASN A 305 21.95 3.52 7.74
C ASN A 305 20.79 3.83 8.69
N ALA A 306 20.15 2.79 9.24
CA ALA A 306 19.02 2.93 10.15
C ALA A 306 19.41 3.66 11.44
N GLN A 307 20.57 3.36 12.02
CA GLN A 307 21.05 4.11 13.19
C GLN A 307 21.20 5.59 12.88
N SER A 308 21.85 5.94 11.76
CA SER A 308 22.03 7.33 11.35
C SER A 308 20.69 8.02 11.05
N PHE A 309 19.74 7.31 10.45
CA PHE A 309 18.41 7.85 10.18
C PHE A 309 17.65 8.14 11.48
N CYS A 310 17.67 7.23 12.45
CA CYS A 310 17.09 7.45 13.77
C CYS A 310 17.74 8.65 14.46
N ASP A 311 19.07 8.63 14.61
CA ASP A 311 19.81 9.61 15.41
C ASP A 311 19.72 11.03 14.81
N TYR A 312 19.79 11.18 13.49
CA TYR A 312 19.87 12.48 12.83
C TYR A 312 18.58 12.96 12.14
N THR A 313 17.52 12.16 12.13
CA THR A 313 16.22 12.57 11.59
C THR A 313 15.11 12.35 12.59
N LEU A 314 14.86 11.11 12.99
CA LEU A 314 13.66 10.75 13.76
C LEU A 314 13.74 11.20 15.23
N MET A 315 14.96 11.27 15.78
CA MET A 315 15.23 11.71 17.15
C MET A 315 15.57 13.21 17.25
N SER A 316 15.61 13.93 16.12
CA SER A 316 16.21 15.29 16.06
C SER A 316 15.38 16.39 16.74
N LEU A 317 14.08 16.17 16.94
CA LEU A 317 13.15 17.13 17.54
C LEU A 317 12.52 16.55 18.80
N SER A 318 12.18 17.38 19.79
CA SER A 318 11.47 16.97 21.01
C SER A 318 9.98 16.65 20.73
N VAL A 319 9.30 15.90 21.62
CA VAL A 319 7.83 15.66 21.47
C VAL A 319 7.10 16.99 21.39
N ASP A 320 7.42 17.93 22.28
CA ASP A 320 6.74 19.23 22.35
C ASP A 320 6.88 20.04 21.06
N THR A 321 8.06 20.00 20.44
CA THR A 321 8.29 20.66 19.16
C THR A 321 7.46 20.01 18.06
N LEU A 322 7.39 18.67 18.00
CA LEU A 322 6.55 17.97 17.03
C LEU A 322 5.08 18.31 17.22
N LYS A 323 4.59 18.31 18.47
CA LYS A 323 3.21 18.67 18.82
C LYS A 323 2.85 20.09 18.39
N LYS A 324 3.72 21.07 18.66
CA LYS A 324 3.53 22.47 18.24
C LYS A 324 3.50 22.61 16.71
N ARG A 325 4.38 21.90 16.00
CA ARG A 325 4.41 21.91 14.53
C ARG A 325 3.14 21.30 13.94
N GLU A 326 2.70 20.16 14.49
CA GLU A 326 1.47 19.52 14.07
C GLU A 326 0.25 20.42 14.28
N GLU A 327 0.14 21.06 15.44
CA GLU A 327 -0.93 22.00 15.73
C GLU A 327 -0.96 23.16 14.71
N LYS A 328 0.22 23.72 14.40
CA LYS A 328 0.35 24.76 13.37
C LYS A 328 -0.10 24.27 11.99
N GLU A 329 0.32 23.07 11.57
CA GLU A 329 -0.08 22.47 10.30
C GLU A 329 -1.59 22.24 10.23
N ARG A 330 -2.18 21.66 11.28
CA ARG A 330 -3.63 21.44 11.39
C ARG A 330 -4.41 22.75 11.31
N ASN A 331 -3.99 23.77 12.07
CA ASN A 331 -4.64 25.09 12.07
C ASN A 331 -4.54 25.79 10.71
N THR A 332 -3.39 25.65 10.04
CA THR A 332 -3.18 26.20 8.68
C THR A 332 -4.12 25.52 7.68
N MET A 333 -4.17 24.19 7.68
CA MET A 333 -5.04 23.42 6.79
C MET A 333 -6.53 23.69 7.04
N PHE A 334 -6.93 23.81 8.32
CA PHE A 334 -8.29 24.17 8.70
C PHE A 334 -8.68 25.56 8.20
N THR A 335 -7.79 26.55 8.35
CA THR A 335 -8.00 27.92 7.87
C THR A 335 -8.14 27.98 6.35
N GLN A 336 -7.25 27.31 5.62
CA GLN A 336 -7.30 27.23 4.16
C GLN A 336 -8.60 26.59 3.66
N ARG A 337 -9.06 25.50 4.30
CA ARG A 337 -10.31 24.86 3.91
C ARG A 337 -11.53 25.74 4.15
N ARG A 338 -11.60 26.43 5.29
CA ARG A 338 -12.67 27.40 5.58
C ARG A 338 -12.77 28.50 4.52
N GLN A 339 -11.63 28.99 4.05
CA GLN A 339 -11.58 29.99 2.99
C GLN A 339 -12.06 29.43 1.64
N SER A 340 -11.77 28.16 1.34
CA SER A 340 -12.13 27.53 0.06
C SER A 340 -13.58 27.02 -0.03
N GLN A 341 -14.22 26.59 1.07
CA GLN A 341 -15.53 25.91 1.05
C GLN A 341 -16.65 26.66 1.78
N GLY A 342 -16.36 27.81 2.42
CA GLY A 342 -17.32 28.52 3.25
C GLY A 342 -17.61 27.81 4.58
N VAL A 343 -18.18 28.54 5.56
CA VAL A 343 -18.36 28.06 6.95
C VAL A 343 -19.36 26.89 7.05
N ASN A 344 -20.34 26.83 6.15
CA ASN A 344 -21.46 25.87 6.21
C ASN A 344 -21.17 24.51 5.54
N GLY A 345 -20.00 24.32 4.90
CA GLY A 345 -19.65 23.10 4.15
C GLY A 345 -18.79 22.09 4.90
N ILE A 346 -18.34 22.37 6.12
CA ILE A 346 -17.40 21.50 6.85
C ILE A 346 -18.17 20.61 7.83
N THR A 347 -18.54 19.41 7.38
CA THR A 347 -19.22 18.41 8.22
C THR A 347 -18.26 17.39 8.88
N SER A 348 -17.03 17.24 8.36
CA SER A 348 -15.94 16.49 9.01
C SER A 348 -14.58 16.79 8.34
N PHE A 349 -13.48 16.66 9.11
CA PHE A 349 -12.12 16.90 8.63
C PHE A 349 -11.18 15.79 9.11
N SER A 350 -10.51 15.12 8.17
CA SER A 350 -9.49 14.11 8.46
C SER A 350 -8.11 14.71 8.19
N TYR A 351 -7.28 14.83 9.24
CA TYR A 351 -5.87 15.17 9.14
C TYR A 351 -5.03 13.95 9.52
N THR A 352 -4.09 13.60 8.67
CA THR A 352 -3.12 12.54 8.95
C THR A 352 -1.79 13.19 9.31
N SER A 353 -1.37 13.04 10.57
CA SER A 353 -0.09 13.58 11.04
C SER A 353 1.08 12.94 10.29
N HIS A 354 1.94 13.77 9.71
CA HIS A 354 3.21 13.29 9.15
C HIS A 354 4.12 12.74 10.25
N TYR A 355 4.12 13.33 11.44
CA TYR A 355 5.03 12.96 12.52
C TYR A 355 4.63 11.65 13.20
N LEU A 356 3.39 11.16 13.05
CA LEU A 356 3.06 9.78 13.40
C LEU A 356 3.88 8.76 12.57
N LYS A 357 4.32 9.12 11.36
CA LYS A 357 5.24 8.29 10.57
C LYS A 357 6.62 8.16 11.21
N TYR A 358 7.04 9.14 12.02
CA TYR A 358 8.30 9.02 12.75
C TYR A 358 8.18 7.95 13.83
N ALA A 359 7.05 7.91 14.54
CA ALA A 359 6.79 6.86 15.53
C ALA A 359 6.74 5.47 14.88
N GLU A 360 6.00 5.32 13.77
CA GLU A 360 5.95 4.06 13.01
C GLU A 360 7.35 3.59 12.57
N GLU A 361 8.15 4.49 11.99
CA GLU A 361 9.49 4.16 11.49
C GLU A 361 10.48 3.84 12.61
N LEU A 362 10.47 4.62 13.71
CA LEU A 362 11.28 4.34 14.90
C LEU A 362 10.95 2.95 15.46
N ASN A 363 9.67 2.61 15.56
CA ASN A 363 9.24 1.31 16.04
C ASN A 363 9.73 0.18 15.13
N ASN A 364 9.50 0.31 13.81
CA ASN A 364 9.89 -0.70 12.83
C ASN A 364 11.40 -0.95 12.85
N ILE A 365 12.21 0.11 12.87
CA ILE A 365 13.67 -0.01 12.97
C ILE A 365 14.08 -0.65 14.30
N SER A 366 13.44 -0.29 15.41
CA SER A 366 13.75 -0.86 16.72
C SER A 366 13.50 -2.37 16.76
N PHE A 367 12.39 -2.82 16.16
CA PHE A 367 12.09 -4.26 16.04
C PHE A 367 13.02 -4.97 15.06
N ASP A 368 13.43 -4.32 13.97
CA ASP A 368 14.45 -4.88 13.07
C ASP A 368 15.80 -5.06 13.79
N PHE A 369 16.19 -4.13 14.68
CA PHE A 369 17.39 -4.28 15.50
C PHE A 369 17.28 -5.48 16.45
N PHE A 370 16.13 -5.65 17.12
CA PHE A 370 15.84 -6.84 17.93
C PHE A 370 16.01 -8.15 17.14
N LYS A 371 15.66 -8.16 15.84
CA LYS A 371 15.77 -9.33 14.97
C LYS A 371 17.17 -9.59 14.44
N TYR A 372 17.91 -8.51 14.13
CA TYR A 372 19.13 -8.61 13.33
C TYR A 372 20.42 -8.50 14.14
N THR A 373 20.36 -8.14 15.42
CA THR A 373 21.56 -8.04 16.25
C THR A 373 21.32 -8.43 17.71
N ASN A 374 22.36 -9.02 18.32
CA ASN A 374 22.46 -9.25 19.76
C ASN A 374 23.46 -8.30 20.44
N ASP A 375 23.97 -7.31 19.70
CA ASP A 375 24.88 -6.29 20.22
C ASP A 375 24.16 -5.41 21.23
N LEU A 376 24.59 -5.47 22.49
CA LEU A 376 23.93 -4.78 23.59
C LEU A 376 23.92 -3.25 23.42
N GLU A 377 24.96 -2.65 22.85
CA GLU A 377 25.01 -1.21 22.63
C GLU A 377 23.97 -0.78 21.59
N LYS A 378 23.84 -1.54 20.50
CA LYS A 378 22.84 -1.30 19.47
C LYS A 378 21.42 -1.52 20.01
N LEU A 379 21.21 -2.54 20.83
CA LEU A 379 19.92 -2.82 21.46
C LEU A 379 19.52 -1.75 22.48
N VAL A 380 20.47 -1.17 23.24
CA VAL A 380 20.20 -0.03 24.11
C VAL A 380 19.75 1.20 23.31
N LYS A 381 20.32 1.44 22.12
CA LYS A 381 19.84 2.51 21.23
C LYS A 381 18.42 2.21 20.71
N ALA A 382 18.18 0.99 20.24
CA ALA A 382 16.86 0.56 19.79
C ALA A 382 15.80 0.69 20.89
N LEU A 383 16.12 0.38 22.14
CA LEU A 383 15.21 0.58 23.28
C LEU A 383 14.79 2.06 23.42
N LYS A 384 15.75 2.99 23.29
CA LYS A 384 15.48 4.44 23.34
C LYS A 384 14.61 4.90 22.17
N TRP A 385 14.88 4.41 20.97
CA TRP A 385 14.08 4.71 19.78
C TRP A 385 12.65 4.16 19.91
N SER A 386 12.49 2.93 20.42
CA SER A 386 11.18 2.32 20.67
C SER A 386 10.39 3.09 21.72
N LYS A 387 11.01 3.51 22.83
CA LYS A 387 10.34 4.37 23.81
C LYS A 387 9.92 5.71 23.20
N ARG A 388 10.80 6.33 22.40
CA ARG A 388 10.48 7.56 21.66
C ARG A 388 9.27 7.38 20.75
N ALA A 389 9.16 6.25 20.06
CA ALA A 389 8.02 5.96 19.20
C ALA A 389 6.70 6.00 19.99
N ILE A 390 6.66 5.34 21.16
CA ILE A 390 5.51 5.36 22.08
C ILE A 390 5.18 6.81 22.47
N ASP A 391 6.17 7.58 22.92
CA ASP A 391 5.96 8.96 23.39
C ASP A 391 5.42 9.89 22.29
N ILE A 392 5.95 9.78 21.06
CA ILE A 392 5.45 10.54 19.90
C ILE A 392 4.01 10.13 19.60
N TYR A 393 3.74 8.82 19.55
CA TYR A 393 2.44 8.30 19.18
C TYR A 393 1.35 8.67 20.20
N GLU A 394 1.64 8.58 21.50
CA GLU A 394 0.76 9.00 22.58
C GLU A 394 0.45 10.50 22.52
N ALA A 395 1.47 11.32 22.20
CA ALA A 395 1.33 12.78 22.19
C ALA A 395 0.58 13.32 20.97
N LEU A 396 0.67 12.64 19.83
CA LEU A 396 0.17 13.12 18.55
C LEU A 396 -1.10 12.41 18.06
N SER A 397 -1.42 11.23 18.59
CA SER A 397 -2.63 10.50 18.17
C SER A 397 -3.88 11.32 18.50
N PRO A 398 -4.76 11.55 17.50
CA PRO A 398 -5.89 12.46 17.66
C PRO A 398 -7.04 11.85 18.47
N ASP A 399 -7.08 10.53 18.60
CA ASP A 399 -8.15 9.79 19.26
C ASP A 399 -7.59 9.12 20.52
N GLU A 400 -8.14 9.49 21.68
CA GLU A 400 -7.79 8.95 22.99
C GLU A 400 -7.87 7.42 23.04
N SER A 401 -8.82 6.82 22.31
CA SER A 401 -9.02 5.37 22.32
C SER A 401 -7.90 4.59 21.64
N ILE A 402 -7.11 5.25 20.79
CA ILE A 402 -6.01 4.62 20.05
C ILE A 402 -4.64 5.18 20.44
N LYS A 403 -4.53 6.08 21.43
CA LYS A 403 -3.24 6.65 21.86
C LYS A 403 -2.22 5.61 22.30
N GLN A 404 -2.70 4.49 22.83
CA GLN A 404 -1.86 3.36 23.18
C GLN A 404 -1.70 2.45 21.96
N ASN A 405 -0.48 2.36 21.42
CA ASN A 405 -0.19 1.48 20.29
C ASN A 405 0.41 0.16 20.78
N SER A 406 -0.38 -0.91 20.76
CA SER A 406 0.08 -2.23 21.26
C SER A 406 1.28 -2.76 20.49
N SER A 407 1.37 -2.55 19.18
CA SER A 407 2.51 -3.02 18.37
C SER A 407 3.82 -2.33 18.79
N MET A 408 3.74 -1.07 19.24
CA MET A 408 4.91 -0.36 19.78
C MET A 408 5.28 -0.83 21.19
N MET A 409 4.28 -1.14 22.01
CA MET A 409 4.48 -1.73 23.34
C MET A 409 5.15 -3.10 23.26
N ASP A 410 4.72 -3.97 22.32
CA ASP A 410 5.33 -5.28 22.05
C ASP A 410 6.81 -5.17 21.64
N THR A 411 7.11 -4.25 20.73
CA THR A 411 8.51 -3.99 20.32
C THR A 411 9.37 -3.55 21.52
N TYR A 412 8.84 -2.68 22.37
CA TYR A 412 9.53 -2.22 23.58
C TYR A 412 9.75 -3.35 24.58
N ALA A 413 8.74 -4.21 24.81
CA ALA A 413 8.82 -5.38 25.67
C ALA A 413 9.88 -6.39 25.17
N CYS A 414 9.90 -6.66 23.87
CA CYS A 414 10.91 -7.53 23.25
C CYS A 414 12.34 -7.04 23.50
N LEU A 415 12.58 -5.73 23.37
CA LEU A 415 13.89 -5.12 23.61
C LEU A 415 14.27 -5.13 25.10
N LEU A 416 13.34 -4.83 26.01
CA LEU A 416 13.55 -4.95 27.45
C LEU A 416 13.99 -6.38 27.82
N TYR A 417 13.32 -7.38 27.27
CA TYR A 417 13.67 -8.78 27.49
C TYR A 417 15.08 -9.11 27.01
N ARG A 418 15.47 -8.72 25.79
CA ARG A 418 16.83 -8.94 25.26
C ARG A 418 17.91 -8.29 26.11
N LEU A 419 17.58 -7.19 26.78
CA LEU A 419 18.48 -6.46 27.68
C LEU A 419 18.43 -6.99 29.14
N GLY A 420 17.77 -8.12 29.38
CA GLY A 420 17.72 -8.76 30.70
C GLY A 420 16.68 -8.19 31.66
N LYS A 421 15.85 -7.22 31.23
CA LYS A 421 14.80 -6.58 32.04
C LYS A 421 13.49 -7.36 31.95
N LYS A 422 13.51 -8.63 32.39
CA LYS A 422 12.41 -9.59 32.19
C LYS A 422 11.09 -9.13 32.81
N ASP A 423 11.10 -8.60 34.03
CA ASP A 423 9.86 -8.21 34.71
C ASP A 423 9.20 -6.99 34.04
N GLU A 424 9.99 -5.99 33.64
CA GLU A 424 9.52 -4.85 32.85
C GLU A 424 8.94 -5.32 31.50
N ALA A 425 9.61 -6.27 30.83
CA ALA A 425 9.12 -6.82 29.57
C ALA A 425 7.74 -7.49 29.71
N ILE A 426 7.53 -8.28 30.77
CA ILE A 426 6.24 -8.92 31.08
C ILE A 426 5.15 -7.86 31.29
N GLU A 427 5.47 -6.78 32.01
CA GLU A 427 4.53 -5.69 32.26
C GLU A 427 4.08 -5.00 30.95
N TRP A 428 5.03 -4.64 30.09
CA TRP A 428 4.74 -3.96 28.83
C TRP A 428 3.99 -4.84 27.83
N GLU A 429 4.35 -6.11 27.73
CA GLU A 429 3.65 -7.06 26.84
C GLU A 429 2.21 -7.31 27.32
N THR A 430 1.99 -7.37 28.63
CA THR A 430 0.64 -7.50 29.20
C THR A 430 -0.22 -6.27 28.86
N LYS A 431 0.35 -5.06 28.97
CA LYS A 431 -0.33 -3.82 28.54
C LYS A 431 -0.71 -3.86 27.05
N ALA A 432 0.18 -4.36 26.19
CA ALA A 432 -0.07 -4.50 24.76
C ALA A 432 -1.28 -5.40 24.47
N ILE A 433 -1.35 -6.56 25.14
CA ILE A 433 -2.45 -7.53 25.04
C ILE A 433 -3.77 -6.91 25.49
N ASP A 434 -3.80 -6.27 26.66
CA ASP A 434 -5.02 -5.67 27.21
C ASP A 434 -5.58 -4.59 26.29
N ASN A 435 -4.70 -3.78 25.69
CA ASN A 435 -5.11 -2.73 24.75
C ASN A 435 -5.69 -3.30 23.44
N PHE A 436 -5.11 -4.36 22.87
CA PHE A 436 -5.69 -5.01 21.70
C PHE A 436 -7.02 -5.71 21.99
N LYS A 437 -7.17 -6.34 23.16
CA LYS A 437 -8.45 -6.93 23.60
C LYS A 437 -9.55 -5.86 23.68
N LYS A 438 -9.24 -4.68 24.23
CA LYS A 438 -10.18 -3.54 24.28
C LYS A 438 -10.63 -3.08 22.89
N LEU A 439 -9.74 -3.12 21.90
CA LEU A 439 -10.01 -2.71 20.52
C LEU A 439 -10.66 -3.81 19.67
N GLY A 440 -10.87 -5.02 20.22
CA GLY A 440 -11.45 -6.16 19.50
C GLY A 440 -10.50 -6.80 18.48
N PHE A 441 -9.19 -6.56 18.59
CA PHE A 441 -8.18 -7.18 17.72
C PHE A 441 -7.73 -8.55 18.26
N ASN A 442 -7.25 -9.42 17.36
CA ASN A 442 -6.69 -10.72 17.73
C ASN A 442 -5.36 -10.55 18.50
N THR A 443 -5.23 -11.22 19.65
CA THR A 443 -4.05 -11.12 20.54
C THR A 443 -3.13 -12.34 20.57
N SER A 444 -3.41 -13.37 19.75
CA SER A 444 -2.70 -14.65 19.80
C SER A 444 -1.18 -14.51 19.63
N ASN A 445 -0.74 -13.58 18.78
CA ASN A 445 0.69 -13.32 18.57
C ASN A 445 1.35 -12.71 19.82
N LEU A 446 0.71 -11.75 20.47
CA LEU A 446 1.21 -11.10 21.69
C LEU A 446 1.21 -12.08 22.87
N GLU A 447 0.17 -12.90 23.00
CA GLU A 447 0.12 -13.95 24.03
C GLU A 447 1.24 -14.99 23.83
N SER A 448 1.59 -15.32 22.58
CA SER A 448 2.75 -16.15 22.27
C SER A 448 4.07 -15.47 22.67
N THR A 449 4.26 -14.18 22.34
CA THR A 449 5.42 -13.39 22.76
C THR A 449 5.56 -13.38 24.28
N LEU A 450 4.48 -13.08 25.01
CA LEU A 450 4.46 -13.08 26.48
C LEU A 450 4.89 -14.42 27.07
N ASN A 451 4.41 -15.53 26.50
CA ASN A 451 4.78 -16.85 26.99
C ASN A 451 6.27 -17.15 26.75
N LYS A 452 6.82 -16.72 25.61
CA LYS A 452 8.26 -16.84 25.33
C LYS A 452 9.12 -16.00 26.29
N ILE A 453 8.67 -14.79 26.63
CA ILE A 453 9.33 -13.94 27.66
C ILE A 453 9.34 -14.66 29.01
N LYS A 454 8.18 -15.18 29.45
CA LYS A 454 8.05 -15.88 30.74
C LYS A 454 8.94 -17.12 30.83
N THR A 455 9.02 -17.89 29.75
CA THR A 455 9.81 -19.13 29.68
C THR A 455 11.28 -18.91 29.35
N GLY A 456 11.70 -17.69 29.00
CA GLY A 456 13.10 -17.37 28.73
C GLY A 456 13.59 -17.84 27.36
N VAL A 457 12.69 -17.94 26.37
CA VAL A 457 13.00 -18.45 25.01
C VAL A 457 12.69 -17.46 23.90
N LEU A 458 12.29 -16.23 24.23
CA LEU A 458 12.05 -15.19 23.22
C LEU A 458 13.33 -14.87 22.46
#